data_AF-A0AAF6BL33-F1
#
_entry.id   AF-A0AAF6BL33-F1
#
_cell.length_a   1.000
_cell.length_b   1.000
_cell.length_c   1.000
_cell.angle_alpha   90.00
_cell.angle_beta   90.00
_cell.angle_gamma   90.00
#
_symmetry.space_group_name_H-M   'P 1'
#
loop_
_entity.id
_entity.type
_entity.pdbx_description
1 polymer ?
#
loop_
_entity_poly.entity_id
_entity_poly.type
_entity_poly.pdbx_seq_one_letter_code
_entity_poly.pdbx_strand_id
1 'polypeptide(L)'
;MSTYSRARCLDCPFWHKLAAVLFMVAVLTPAPAVSATPIKGRNHVCPTAFWNFGDSLTDTGGTLDVFALSLDPERSPYGESFFKRPAKRFCNGRVVPDYFSLAFKYPLLQPYIQAGAFDYNYGANFASGGTTASNDTSRNPIYLLNQVAEFVRFKQSATSQKNQFACHPFKQFLPRDDSYGEGLYTFEIGGNDVLNAILLKNQTAAQVVTQVIPDAMMNILATIKILTSNGAKKFLFFNTPNAGCSTIAMTVLASIPGLQKDDMGCIVFINELDQAYNKALNDTIASARLLYPGRTFSIFNYYAANLEILTNPSLYGFNPALTKRACCGAPGFGTLNFNPLVTCGNPGSNKCANPEEYVNWDGVHFTDAFYRQIASWALSGKFTDNPVNYTSLCKLDFRNFAKSSTYNSVYPQSCRVTFTNYKYGSEYVDKRVLVVGCGNSGMEIALDLANLNAKPKVDCGPCTFFHGTLSELQPSWWLCDFRKPCLFG
;
A
#
# COMPACT_ATOMS: atom_id res chain seq x y z
N MET A 1 47.45 -0.65 -31.95
CA MET A 1 47.79 -1.10 -30.59
C MET A 1 47.88 0.11 -29.69
N SER A 2 46.85 0.39 -28.90
CA SER A 2 46.89 1.38 -27.81
C SER A 2 45.81 1.01 -26.81
N THR A 3 46.21 0.72 -25.59
CA THR A 3 45.39 0.30 -24.46
C THR A 3 44.90 1.52 -23.70
N TYR A 4 43.59 1.77 -23.67
CA TYR A 4 42.95 2.71 -22.74
C TYR A 4 42.27 1.92 -21.61
N SER A 5 42.78 2.13 -20.40
CA SER A 5 42.24 1.62 -19.15
C SER A 5 40.97 2.40 -18.75
N ARG A 6 39.87 1.68 -18.48
CA ARG A 6 38.62 2.22 -17.92
C ARG A 6 38.78 2.33 -16.39
N ALA A 7 38.76 3.56 -15.87
CA ALA A 7 38.56 3.80 -14.44
C ALA A 7 37.09 3.60 -14.06
N ARG A 8 36.83 2.94 -12.93
CA ARG A 8 35.50 2.71 -12.33
C ARG A 8 35.06 3.98 -11.60
N CYS A 9 33.91 4.55 -11.97
CA CYS A 9 33.29 5.68 -11.26
C CYS A 9 32.55 5.22 -9.99
N LEU A 10 33.29 4.78 -8.96
CA LEU A 10 32.70 4.49 -7.64
C LEU A 10 33.36 5.23 -6.46
N ASP A 11 34.39 6.06 -6.71
CA ASP A 11 35.01 6.88 -5.67
C ASP A 11 34.71 8.36 -5.91
N CYS A 12 33.65 8.87 -5.28
CA CYS A 12 33.36 10.30 -5.27
C CYS A 12 33.28 10.83 -3.82
N PRO A 13 34.20 11.72 -3.38
CA PRO A 13 34.37 12.13 -1.97
C PRO A 13 33.30 13.13 -1.46
N PHE A 14 32.17 13.27 -2.15
CA PHE A 14 31.18 14.31 -1.87
C PHE A 14 30.25 14.00 -0.67
N TRP A 15 30.13 12.72 -0.27
CA TRP A 15 29.32 12.28 0.87
C TRP A 15 29.79 12.85 2.22
N HIS A 16 31.06 13.19 2.36
CA HIS A 16 31.61 13.74 3.60
C HIS A 16 31.20 15.21 3.84
N LYS A 17 30.79 15.94 2.80
CA LYS A 17 30.48 17.39 2.92
C LYS A 17 29.03 17.68 3.31
N LEU A 18 28.08 16.80 2.99
CA LEU A 18 26.69 16.96 3.45
C LEU A 18 26.53 16.63 4.94
N ALA A 19 27.29 15.66 5.45
CA ALA A 19 27.31 15.34 6.89
C ALA A 19 27.92 16.48 7.74
N ALA A 20 28.85 17.26 7.18
CA ALA A 20 29.55 18.33 7.90
C ALA A 20 28.67 19.55 8.22
N VAL A 21 27.66 19.85 7.40
CA VAL A 21 26.79 21.03 7.61
C VAL A 21 25.77 20.80 8.73
N LEU A 22 25.39 19.55 9.02
CA LEU A 22 24.53 19.20 10.16
C LEU A 22 25.29 19.02 11.48
N PHE A 23 26.64 18.98 11.46
CA PHE A 23 27.48 18.76 12.65
C PHE A 23 27.99 20.04 13.34
N MET A 24 27.76 21.23 12.77
CA MET A 24 28.32 22.50 13.26
C MET A 24 27.62 23.14 14.48
N VAL A 25 26.73 22.43 15.19
CA VAL A 25 26.12 22.93 16.44
C VAL A 25 26.42 22.03 17.66
N ALA A 26 27.24 20.99 17.52
CA ALA A 26 27.50 20.05 18.62
C ALA A 26 28.99 19.73 18.79
N VAL A 27 29.85 20.73 19.01
CA VAL A 27 31.23 20.49 19.46
C VAL A 27 31.67 21.53 20.48
N LEU A 28 31.44 21.25 21.76
CA LEU A 28 32.31 21.70 22.87
C LEU A 28 32.20 20.68 24.03
N THR A 29 32.79 19.50 23.85
CA THR A 29 33.51 18.72 24.88
C THR A 29 34.06 17.42 24.25
N PRO A 30 35.31 17.00 24.53
CA PRO A 30 35.84 15.75 24.02
C PRO A 30 35.22 14.56 24.78
N ALA A 31 34.45 13.72 24.09
CA ALA A 31 33.95 12.46 24.64
C ALA A 31 35.02 11.36 24.51
N PRO A 32 35.24 10.53 25.54
CA PRO A 32 36.19 9.42 25.46
C PRO A 32 35.66 8.33 24.51
N ALA A 33 36.58 7.57 23.90
CA ALA A 33 36.29 6.46 23.03
C ALA A 33 35.38 5.42 23.72
N VAL A 34 34.13 5.34 23.29
CA VAL A 34 33.16 4.36 23.78
C VAL A 34 33.45 3.04 23.08
N SER A 35 34.02 2.08 23.83
CA SER A 35 34.00 0.67 23.45
C SER A 35 32.55 0.23 23.22
N ALA A 36 32.30 -0.40 22.08
CA ALA A 36 31.01 -0.99 21.74
C ALA A 36 30.64 -2.07 22.76
N THR A 37 29.92 -1.65 23.81
CA THR A 37 29.25 -2.58 24.71
C THR A 37 28.06 -3.17 23.95
N PRO A 38 27.86 -4.50 23.97
CA PRO A 38 26.65 -5.10 23.43
C PRO A 38 25.45 -4.51 24.19
N ILE A 39 24.52 -3.91 23.47
CA ILE A 39 23.27 -3.42 24.03
C ILE A 39 22.57 -4.63 24.67
N LYS A 40 22.61 -4.72 26.01
CA LYS A 40 21.84 -5.71 26.78
C LYS A 40 20.39 -5.67 26.32
N GLY A 41 19.83 -6.86 26.08
CA GLY A 41 18.66 -7.14 25.26
C GLY A 41 17.49 -6.16 25.42
N ARG A 42 17.08 -5.54 24.31
CA ARG A 42 15.76 -4.95 24.22
C ARG A 42 14.75 -6.09 24.28
N ASN A 43 13.84 -6.04 25.25
CA ASN A 43 12.67 -6.92 25.25
C ASN A 43 11.78 -6.50 24.08
N HIS A 44 12.00 -7.11 22.90
CA HIS A 44 11.11 -6.94 21.77
C HIS A 44 9.72 -7.46 22.16
N VAL A 45 8.70 -6.67 21.88
CA VAL A 45 7.30 -7.05 22.09
C VAL A 45 6.63 -7.15 20.74
N CYS A 46 5.75 -8.14 20.62
CA CYS A 46 4.95 -8.34 19.42
C CYS A 46 4.24 -7.06 18.98
N PRO A 47 4.30 -6.73 17.68
CA PRO A 47 3.51 -5.65 17.13
C PRO A 47 2.04 -5.81 17.45
N THR A 48 1.39 -4.75 17.94
CA THR A 48 -0.05 -4.75 18.22
C THR A 48 -0.88 -4.18 17.06
N ALA A 49 -0.21 -3.55 16.09
CA ALA A 49 -0.77 -2.97 14.88
C ALA A 49 0.29 -2.82 13.78
N PHE A 50 -0.15 -2.61 12.55
CA PHE A 50 0.69 -2.29 11.39
C PHE A 50 0.35 -0.91 10.84
N TRP A 51 1.35 -0.06 10.71
CA TRP A 51 1.23 1.26 10.09
C TRP A 51 2.08 1.27 8.83
N ASN A 52 1.45 1.02 7.69
CA ASN A 52 2.18 0.85 6.43
C ASN A 52 2.22 2.15 5.62
N PHE A 53 3.38 2.45 5.07
CA PHE A 53 3.65 3.55 4.16
C PHE A 53 4.40 2.99 2.95
N GLY A 54 4.26 3.61 1.79
CA GLY A 54 4.97 3.14 0.61
C GLY A 54 4.25 3.39 -0.69
N ASP A 55 4.57 2.58 -1.69
CA ASP A 55 3.96 2.69 -3.01
C ASP A 55 3.01 1.53 -3.36
N SER A 56 2.76 1.37 -4.66
CA SER A 56 1.99 0.30 -5.28
C SER A 56 2.36 -1.12 -4.82
N LEU A 57 3.61 -1.43 -4.45
CA LEU A 57 3.96 -2.79 -4.02
C LEU A 57 3.35 -3.16 -2.65
N THR A 58 2.90 -2.16 -1.88
CA THR A 58 2.27 -2.36 -0.58
C THR A 58 0.89 -1.70 -0.47
N ASP A 59 0.38 -1.11 -1.55
CA ASP A 59 -0.94 -0.49 -1.59
C ASP A 59 -2.07 -1.53 -1.47
N THR A 60 -3.00 -1.28 -0.56
CA THR A 60 -4.21 -2.09 -0.31
C THR A 60 -5.50 -1.43 -0.79
N GLY A 61 -5.40 -0.39 -1.63
CA GLY A 61 -6.50 0.30 -2.29
C GLY A 61 -6.52 1.83 -2.11
N GLY A 62 -5.53 2.41 -1.41
CA GLY A 62 -5.45 3.85 -1.14
C GLY A 62 -5.41 4.69 -2.40
N THR A 63 -4.69 4.23 -3.44
CA THR A 63 -4.68 4.91 -4.75
C THR A 63 -6.05 5.02 -5.37
N LEU A 64 -6.86 3.97 -5.29
CA LEU A 64 -8.14 3.89 -5.99
C LEU A 64 -9.25 4.63 -5.24
N ASP A 65 -9.08 4.79 -3.93
CA ASP A 65 -9.99 5.60 -3.12
C ASP A 65 -9.74 7.11 -3.31
N VAL A 66 -8.59 7.50 -3.88
CA VAL A 66 -8.26 8.91 -4.18
C VAL A 66 -8.36 9.22 -5.67
N PHE A 67 -7.81 8.36 -6.53
CA PHE A 67 -7.66 8.59 -7.96
C PHE A 67 -8.56 7.65 -8.76
N ALA A 68 -9.81 8.08 -8.98
CA ALA A 68 -10.85 7.29 -9.64
C ALA A 68 -10.54 6.84 -11.09
N LEU A 69 -9.47 7.37 -11.72
CA LEU A 69 -9.09 7.04 -13.10
C LEU A 69 -7.95 6.01 -13.20
N SER A 70 -7.37 5.59 -12.08
CA SER A 70 -6.31 4.57 -12.05
C SER A 70 -6.89 3.15 -12.05
N LEU A 71 -7.53 2.71 -13.13
CA LEU A 71 -8.47 1.58 -13.07
C LEU A 71 -7.86 0.16 -13.02
N ASP A 72 -6.56 -0.02 -13.24
CA ASP A 72 -5.98 -1.35 -13.46
C ASP A 72 -6.32 -2.36 -12.34
N PRO A 73 -6.02 -2.10 -11.05
CA PRO A 73 -6.32 -3.06 -9.98
C PRO A 73 -7.81 -3.18 -9.59
N GLU A 74 -8.72 -2.42 -10.23
CA GLU A 74 -10.18 -2.62 -10.13
C GLU A 74 -10.73 -3.56 -11.22
N ARG A 75 -9.89 -3.96 -12.18
CA ARG A 75 -10.29 -4.84 -13.28
C ARG A 75 -9.87 -6.28 -13.04
N SER A 76 -10.65 -7.21 -13.57
CA SER A 76 -10.21 -8.60 -13.67
C SER A 76 -8.98 -8.66 -14.57
N PRO A 77 -7.91 -9.42 -14.24
CA PRO A 77 -7.85 -10.50 -13.25
C PRO A 77 -7.15 -10.16 -11.91
N TYR A 78 -7.03 -8.88 -11.53
CA TYR A 78 -6.45 -8.53 -10.23
C TYR A 78 -7.23 -9.18 -9.08
N GLY A 79 -6.52 -9.61 -8.03
CA GLY A 79 -7.09 -10.28 -6.85
C GLY A 79 -7.61 -11.72 -7.04
N GLU A 80 -7.51 -12.32 -8.24
CA GLU A 80 -8.09 -13.64 -8.54
C GLU A 80 -7.59 -14.82 -7.68
N SER A 81 -6.34 -14.74 -7.19
CA SER A 81 -5.68 -15.84 -6.47
C SER A 81 -6.20 -15.97 -5.04
N PHE A 82 -6.45 -14.85 -4.36
CA PHE A 82 -6.92 -14.84 -2.98
C PHE A 82 -8.38 -14.37 -2.86
N PHE A 83 -8.67 -13.15 -3.31
CA PHE A 83 -9.96 -12.48 -3.15
C PHE A 83 -11.06 -12.99 -4.09
N LYS A 84 -10.67 -13.62 -5.19
CA LYS A 84 -11.57 -14.12 -6.28
C LYS A 84 -12.31 -13.01 -7.02
N ARG A 85 -11.88 -11.76 -6.85
CA ARG A 85 -12.37 -10.55 -7.52
C ARG A 85 -11.31 -9.45 -7.40
N PRO A 86 -11.40 -8.38 -8.22
CA PRO A 86 -10.60 -7.19 -8.01
C PRO A 86 -10.76 -6.66 -6.60
N ALA A 87 -9.63 -6.43 -5.94
CA ALA A 87 -9.55 -6.05 -4.53
C ALA A 87 -8.62 -4.85 -4.30
N LYS A 88 -8.38 -4.07 -5.37
CA LYS A 88 -7.61 -2.82 -5.32
C LYS A 88 -6.13 -2.98 -4.97
N ARG A 89 -5.58 -4.20 -5.06
CA ARG A 89 -4.14 -4.48 -4.96
C ARG A 89 -3.55 -4.55 -6.37
N PHE A 90 -2.37 -3.99 -6.58
CA PHE A 90 -1.59 -4.17 -7.80
C PHE A 90 -0.94 -5.57 -7.86
N CYS A 91 -1.76 -6.60 -7.72
CA CYS A 91 -1.35 -8.01 -7.61
C CYS A 91 -2.53 -8.92 -8.00
N ASN A 92 -2.24 -10.14 -8.43
CA ASN A 92 -3.26 -11.20 -8.57
C ASN A 92 -3.84 -11.68 -7.24
N GLY A 93 -3.38 -11.18 -6.10
CA GLY A 93 -3.84 -11.58 -4.78
C GLY A 93 -3.43 -10.57 -3.72
N ARG A 94 -2.74 -11.05 -2.68
CA ARG A 94 -2.33 -10.28 -1.51
C ARG A 94 -0.98 -9.59 -1.76
N VAL A 95 -0.79 -8.47 -1.08
CA VAL A 95 0.51 -7.78 -0.94
C VAL A 95 1.10 -8.03 0.45
N VAL A 96 2.36 -7.61 0.70
CA VAL A 96 3.05 -7.89 1.98
C VAL A 96 2.25 -7.47 3.23
N PRO A 97 1.59 -6.29 3.29
CA PRO A 97 0.76 -5.91 4.45
C PRO A 97 -0.42 -6.84 4.72
N ASP A 98 -1.01 -7.43 3.68
CA ASP A 98 -2.08 -8.41 3.83
C ASP A 98 -1.54 -9.67 4.54
N TYR A 99 -0.37 -10.18 4.12
CA TYR A 99 0.29 -11.32 4.77
C TYR A 99 0.68 -11.02 6.22
N PHE A 100 1.17 -9.82 6.53
CA PHE A 100 1.49 -9.42 7.90
C PHE A 100 0.23 -9.44 8.77
N SER A 101 -0.88 -8.89 8.28
CA SER A 101 -2.14 -8.87 9.02
C SER A 101 -2.65 -10.29 9.30
N LEU A 102 -2.69 -11.14 8.27
CA LEU A 102 -3.12 -12.53 8.42
C LEU A 102 -2.22 -13.33 9.37
N ALA A 103 -0.92 -13.07 9.36
CA ALA A 103 0.03 -13.73 10.26
C ALA A 103 -0.28 -13.50 11.73
N PHE A 104 -0.70 -12.29 12.06
CA PHE A 104 -1.06 -11.88 13.41
C PHE A 104 -2.55 -12.12 13.73
N LYS A 105 -3.28 -12.76 12.80
CA LYS A 105 -4.75 -12.98 12.87
C LYS A 105 -5.53 -11.67 13.00
N TYR A 106 -5.04 -10.62 12.37
CA TYR A 106 -5.73 -9.34 12.25
C TYR A 106 -6.57 -9.32 10.97
N PRO A 107 -7.62 -8.48 10.91
CA PRO A 107 -8.25 -8.14 9.65
C PRO A 107 -7.20 -7.62 8.66
N LEU A 108 -7.37 -7.89 7.36
CA LEU A 108 -6.55 -7.32 6.30
C LEU A 108 -6.43 -5.81 6.47
N LEU A 109 -5.21 -5.29 6.33
CA LEU A 109 -4.91 -3.89 6.51
C LEU A 109 -5.68 -3.05 5.48
N GLN A 110 -6.49 -2.10 5.96
CA GLN A 110 -7.32 -1.26 5.12
C GLN A 110 -6.62 0.07 4.83
N PRO A 111 -6.84 0.67 3.64
CA PRO A 111 -6.45 2.05 3.39
C PRO A 111 -7.09 3.00 4.41
N TYR A 112 -6.33 3.99 4.86
CA TYR A 112 -6.79 4.98 5.84
C TYR A 112 -7.95 5.86 5.32
N ILE A 113 -8.02 6.03 3.99
CA ILE A 113 -8.95 6.93 3.30
C ILE A 113 -10.22 6.22 2.80
N GLN A 114 -10.32 4.92 3.00
CA GLN A 114 -11.44 4.13 2.50
C GLN A 114 -12.74 4.53 3.19
N ALA A 115 -13.78 4.83 2.39
CA ALA A 115 -15.12 5.05 2.93
C ALA A 115 -15.71 3.72 3.43
N GLY A 116 -16.05 3.65 4.72
CA GLY A 116 -16.69 2.48 5.33
C GLY A 116 -16.39 2.33 6.83
N ALA A 117 -17.09 1.39 7.47
CA ALA A 117 -16.82 1.01 8.85
C ALA A 117 -15.75 -0.09 8.90
N PHE A 118 -14.48 0.33 8.98
CA PHE A 118 -13.34 -0.58 9.09
C PHE A 118 -12.80 -0.62 10.52
N ASP A 119 -12.22 -1.77 10.88
CA ASP A 119 -11.56 -1.94 12.15
C ASP A 119 -10.09 -1.49 12.06
N TYR A 120 -9.81 -0.31 12.60
CA TYR A 120 -8.48 0.28 12.65
C TYR A 120 -7.73 -0.01 13.97
N ASN A 121 -8.26 -0.89 14.83
CA ASN A 121 -7.54 -1.34 16.04
C ASN A 121 -6.14 -1.88 15.76
N TYR A 122 -5.96 -2.44 14.58
CA TYR A 122 -4.75 -3.14 14.13
C TYR A 122 -3.94 -2.29 13.13
N GLY A 123 -4.24 -1.00 13.04
CA GLY A 123 -3.54 -0.04 12.20
C GLY A 123 -4.21 0.21 10.86
N ALA A 124 -3.50 0.90 9.96
CA ALA A 124 -3.98 1.31 8.65
C ALA A 124 -2.84 1.37 7.64
N ASN A 125 -3.21 1.35 6.36
CA ASN A 125 -2.29 1.53 5.25
C ASN A 125 -2.41 2.93 4.64
N PHE A 126 -1.28 3.62 4.50
CA PHE A 126 -1.14 4.94 3.89
C PHE A 126 -0.44 4.89 2.52
N ALA A 127 -0.01 3.71 2.07
CA ALA A 127 0.67 3.54 0.80
C ALA A 127 -0.23 3.90 -0.41
N SER A 128 0.38 4.42 -1.47
CA SER A 128 -0.29 4.73 -2.73
C SER A 128 0.64 4.50 -3.94
N GLY A 129 0.12 3.82 -4.96
CA GLY A 129 0.75 3.59 -6.25
C GLY A 129 1.40 4.84 -6.86
N GLY A 130 2.67 4.71 -7.22
CA GLY A 130 3.44 5.80 -7.83
C GLY A 130 4.02 6.82 -6.86
N THR A 131 3.79 6.70 -5.54
CA THR A 131 4.42 7.53 -4.52
C THR A 131 5.95 7.43 -4.61
N THR A 132 6.61 8.58 -4.48
CA THR A 132 8.07 8.69 -4.33
C THR A 132 8.47 9.14 -2.93
N ALA A 133 9.71 8.86 -2.53
CA ALA A 133 10.29 9.40 -1.31
C ALA A 133 10.73 10.86 -1.51
N SER A 134 11.26 11.22 -2.68
CA SER A 134 11.92 12.50 -3.00
C SER A 134 11.01 13.70 -3.19
N ASN A 135 9.68 13.55 -3.18
CA ASN A 135 8.65 14.57 -3.50
C ASN A 135 8.31 14.75 -4.99
N ASP A 136 8.77 13.84 -5.85
CA ASP A 136 8.36 13.86 -7.25
C ASP A 136 6.87 13.56 -7.40
N THR A 137 6.12 14.57 -7.82
CA THR A 137 4.66 14.54 -8.02
C THR A 137 4.24 14.29 -9.46
N SER A 138 5.18 14.00 -10.37
CA SER A 138 4.90 13.82 -11.81
C SER A 138 3.92 12.68 -12.10
N ARG A 139 3.90 11.63 -11.27
CA ARG A 139 2.98 10.49 -11.40
C ARG A 139 1.88 10.47 -10.35
N ASN A 140 2.21 10.81 -9.11
CA ASN A 140 1.28 10.82 -7.98
C ASN A 140 1.57 12.03 -7.09
N PRO A 141 0.59 12.92 -6.82
CA PRO A 141 0.79 14.08 -5.95
C PRO A 141 0.99 13.71 -4.47
N ILE A 142 0.72 12.46 -4.07
CA ILE A 142 0.94 11.94 -2.72
C ILE A 142 2.34 11.32 -2.68
N TYR A 143 3.32 12.06 -2.16
CA TYR A 143 4.66 11.53 -1.84
C TYR A 143 4.76 11.16 -0.35
N LEU A 144 5.88 10.56 0.07
CA LEU A 144 6.03 9.96 1.40
C LEU A 144 5.60 10.88 2.56
N LEU A 145 5.99 12.17 2.56
CA LEU A 145 5.63 13.07 3.64
C LEU A 145 4.14 13.41 3.69
N ASN A 146 3.41 13.35 2.58
CA ASN A 146 1.95 13.45 2.61
C ASN A 146 1.35 12.26 3.36
N GLN A 147 1.80 11.04 3.06
CA GLN A 147 1.33 9.84 3.75
C GLN A 147 1.56 9.94 5.28
N VAL A 148 2.72 10.45 5.68
CA VAL A 148 3.06 10.69 7.09
C VAL A 148 2.18 11.77 7.71
N ALA A 149 1.91 12.87 7.00
CA ALA A 149 1.00 13.92 7.46
C ALA A 149 -0.42 13.40 7.64
N GLU A 150 -0.90 12.55 6.73
CA GLU A 150 -2.21 11.89 6.83
C GLU A 150 -2.27 10.93 8.00
N PHE A 151 -1.18 10.21 8.32
CA PHE A 151 -1.11 9.43 9.56
C PHE A 151 -1.24 10.31 10.81
N VAL A 152 -0.52 11.44 10.87
CA VAL A 152 -0.61 12.36 12.01
C VAL A 152 -2.04 12.89 12.15
N ARG A 153 -2.68 13.29 11.04
CA ARG A 153 -4.06 13.76 11.01
C ARG A 153 -5.05 12.67 11.42
N PHE A 154 -4.87 11.45 10.92
CA PHE A 154 -5.68 10.29 11.28
C PHE A 154 -5.59 10.00 12.78
N LYS A 155 -4.38 9.97 13.34
CA LYS A 155 -4.16 9.80 14.79
C LYS A 155 -4.83 10.89 15.62
N GLN A 156 -4.68 12.16 15.23
CA GLN A 156 -5.31 13.29 15.92
C GLN A 156 -6.83 13.20 15.88
N SER A 157 -7.38 12.88 14.70
CA SER A 157 -8.82 12.72 14.49
C SER A 157 -9.37 11.57 15.32
N ALA A 158 -8.74 10.38 15.26
CA ALA A 158 -9.13 9.23 16.07
C ALA A 158 -9.07 9.52 17.59
N THR A 159 -8.03 10.21 18.04
CA THR A 159 -7.89 10.63 19.45
C THR A 159 -8.99 11.61 19.86
N SER A 160 -9.28 12.61 19.02
CA SER A 160 -10.37 13.56 19.26
C SER A 160 -11.71 12.85 19.33
N GLN A 161 -11.98 11.94 18.39
CA GLN A 161 -13.24 11.18 18.33
C GLN A 161 -13.45 10.32 19.58
N LYS A 162 -12.40 9.68 20.10
CA LYS A 162 -12.45 8.92 21.35
C LYS A 162 -12.83 9.76 22.58
N ASN A 163 -12.49 11.05 22.55
CA ASN A 163 -12.68 11.99 23.67
C ASN A 163 -13.98 12.79 23.55
N GLN A 164 -14.41 13.14 22.33
CA GLN A 164 -15.56 14.01 22.07
C GLN A 164 -16.89 13.26 21.97
N PHE A 165 -16.88 12.02 21.49
CA PHE A 165 -18.11 11.29 21.22
C PHE A 165 -18.34 10.15 22.20
N ALA A 166 -19.45 10.24 22.94
CA ALA A 166 -20.12 9.11 23.58
C ALA A 166 -20.74 8.13 22.57
N CYS A 167 -20.28 8.10 21.31
CA CYS A 167 -20.68 7.13 20.31
C CYS A 167 -19.95 5.80 20.59
N HIS A 168 -20.36 5.19 21.70
CA HIS A 168 -19.81 3.98 22.29
C HIS A 168 -19.62 2.82 21.28
N PRO A 169 -20.51 2.62 20.27
CA PRO A 169 -20.36 1.52 19.32
C PRO A 169 -19.20 1.68 18.33
N PHE A 170 -18.80 2.90 17.96
CA PHE A 170 -17.75 3.10 16.95
C PHE A 170 -16.35 3.24 17.55
N LYS A 171 -16.26 3.60 18.85
CA LYS A 171 -14.99 3.71 19.56
C LYS A 171 -14.17 2.41 19.51
N GLN A 172 -14.84 1.27 19.47
CA GLN A 172 -14.20 -0.05 19.40
C GLN A 172 -13.49 -0.31 18.07
N PHE A 173 -13.70 0.48 17.02
CA PHE A 173 -13.05 0.33 15.72
C PHE A 173 -11.93 1.36 15.49
N LEU A 174 -11.74 2.29 16.42
CA LEU A 174 -10.66 3.27 16.36
C LEU A 174 -9.34 2.66 16.85
N PRO A 175 -8.17 3.12 16.34
CA PRO A 175 -6.88 2.56 16.74
C PRO A 175 -6.68 2.61 18.25
N ARG A 176 -6.19 1.53 18.86
CA ARG A 176 -5.90 1.47 20.30
C ARG A 176 -4.73 2.38 20.66
N ASP A 177 -4.65 2.86 21.90
CA ASP A 177 -3.60 3.82 22.27
C ASP A 177 -2.19 3.18 22.27
N ASP A 178 -2.11 1.89 22.63
CA ASP A 178 -0.88 1.11 22.56
C ASP A 178 -0.40 0.91 21.11
N SER A 179 -1.31 0.90 20.13
CA SER A 179 -0.99 0.65 18.72
C SER A 179 0.00 1.65 18.12
N TYR A 180 0.06 2.89 18.62
CA TYR A 180 1.01 3.89 18.13
C TYR A 180 2.43 3.62 18.62
N GLY A 181 2.57 3.16 19.86
CA GLY A 181 3.86 2.85 20.50
C GLY A 181 4.38 1.46 20.19
N GLU A 182 3.46 0.49 20.18
CA GLU A 182 3.74 -0.92 20.00
C GLU A 182 3.36 -1.45 18.63
N GLY A 183 2.95 -0.59 17.69
CA GLY A 183 2.81 -0.93 16.29
C GLY A 183 4.16 -1.11 15.58
N LEU A 184 4.15 -1.82 14.45
CA LEU A 184 5.26 -1.91 13.50
C LEU A 184 4.98 -0.98 12.32
N TYR A 185 5.90 -0.06 12.06
CA TYR A 185 5.83 0.89 10.97
C TYR A 185 6.64 0.36 9.79
N THR A 186 5.99 0.11 8.66
CA THR A 186 6.61 -0.50 7.48
C THR A 186 6.70 0.50 6.33
N PHE A 187 7.81 0.47 5.59
CA PHE A 187 8.10 1.38 4.48
C PHE A 187 8.65 0.60 3.31
N GLU A 188 7.96 0.58 2.19
CA GLU A 188 8.51 0.16 0.90
C GLU A 188 8.40 1.34 -0.05
N ILE A 189 9.53 2.02 -0.28
CA ILE A 189 9.55 3.29 -1.01
C ILE A 189 10.93 3.55 -1.62
N GLY A 190 10.95 4.13 -2.81
CA GLY A 190 12.19 4.49 -3.53
C GLY A 190 12.29 3.92 -4.94
N GLY A 191 11.61 2.81 -5.22
CA GLY A 191 11.65 2.19 -6.55
C GLY A 191 11.12 3.15 -7.62
N ASN A 192 10.02 3.85 -7.31
CA ASN A 192 9.49 4.90 -8.16
C ASN A 192 10.45 6.09 -8.32
N ASP A 193 11.22 6.48 -7.31
CA ASP A 193 12.20 7.56 -7.41
C ASP A 193 13.26 7.28 -8.50
N VAL A 194 13.82 6.06 -8.48
CA VAL A 194 14.82 5.64 -9.47
C VAL A 194 14.19 5.44 -10.85
N LEU A 195 13.11 4.67 -10.94
CA LEU A 195 12.51 4.33 -12.23
C LEU A 195 11.84 5.52 -12.90
N ASN A 196 11.13 6.39 -12.18
CA ASN A 196 10.49 7.57 -12.79
C ASN A 196 11.55 8.57 -13.30
N ALA A 197 12.63 8.76 -12.55
CA ALA A 197 13.72 9.64 -12.97
C ALA A 197 14.30 9.22 -14.32
N ILE A 198 14.50 7.92 -14.54
CA ILE A 198 15.03 7.40 -15.80
C ILE A 198 13.94 7.30 -16.89
N LEU A 199 12.84 6.60 -16.61
CA LEU A 199 11.87 6.19 -17.62
C LEU A 199 10.88 7.31 -18.01
N LEU A 200 10.59 8.25 -17.11
CA LEU A 200 9.60 9.30 -17.35
C LEU A 200 10.24 10.68 -17.54
N LYS A 201 11.34 10.95 -16.84
CA LYS A 201 11.97 12.27 -16.82
C LYS A 201 13.31 12.34 -17.57
N ASN A 202 13.78 11.21 -18.10
CA ASN A 202 15.02 11.10 -18.86
C ASN A 202 16.24 11.73 -18.14
N GLN A 203 16.28 11.59 -16.81
CA GLN A 203 17.38 12.06 -15.99
C GLN A 203 18.60 11.15 -16.17
N THR A 204 19.79 11.72 -16.10
CA THR A 204 21.04 10.97 -16.12
C THR A 204 21.27 10.25 -14.79
N ALA A 205 22.05 9.18 -14.79
CA ALA A 205 22.48 8.50 -13.55
C ALA A 205 23.12 9.47 -12.54
N ALA A 206 23.91 10.45 -13.02
CA ALA A 206 24.50 11.48 -12.18
C ALA A 206 23.43 12.35 -11.49
N GLN A 207 22.37 12.76 -12.18
CA GLN A 207 21.27 13.51 -11.58
C GLN A 207 20.51 12.67 -10.54
N VAL A 208 20.28 11.39 -10.80
CA VAL A 208 19.64 10.48 -9.83
C VAL A 208 20.46 10.39 -8.55
N VAL A 209 21.77 10.17 -8.67
CA VAL A 209 22.70 10.04 -7.53
C VAL A 209 22.90 11.34 -6.76
N THR A 210 22.91 12.49 -7.45
CA THR A 210 23.25 13.77 -6.82
C THR A 210 22.05 14.60 -6.39
N GLN A 211 20.83 14.29 -6.84
CA GLN A 211 19.62 15.06 -6.56
C GLN A 211 18.51 14.16 -5.99
N VAL A 212 18.06 13.17 -6.78
CA VAL A 212 16.88 12.35 -6.42
C VAL A 212 17.12 11.52 -5.16
N ILE A 213 18.23 10.79 -5.07
CA ILE A 213 18.57 9.97 -3.91
C ILE A 213 18.72 10.84 -2.64
N PRO A 214 19.49 11.94 -2.64
CA PRO A 214 19.56 12.85 -1.49
C PRO A 214 18.20 13.38 -1.03
N ASP A 215 17.34 13.83 -1.95
CA ASP A 215 16.00 14.34 -1.62
C ASP A 215 15.12 13.27 -0.97
N ALA A 216 15.16 12.04 -1.50
CA ALA A 216 14.49 10.89 -0.90
C ALA A 216 14.99 10.62 0.54
N MET A 217 16.31 10.62 0.76
CA MET A 217 16.87 10.35 2.08
C MET A 217 16.53 11.44 3.11
N MET A 218 16.50 12.72 2.70
CA MET A 218 16.05 13.82 3.55
C MET A 218 14.61 13.63 4.01
N ASN A 219 13.71 13.24 3.10
CA ASN A 219 12.31 12.99 3.42
C ASN A 219 12.11 11.73 4.27
N ILE A 220 12.92 10.70 4.10
CA ILE A 220 12.92 9.50 4.97
C ILE A 220 13.36 9.88 6.40
N LEU A 221 14.42 10.69 6.55
CA LEU A 221 14.86 11.15 7.86
C LEU A 221 13.78 12.03 8.55
N ALA A 222 13.13 12.92 7.79
CA ALA A 222 12.00 13.71 8.27
C ALA A 222 10.80 12.83 8.68
N THR A 223 10.50 11.78 7.91
CA THR A 223 9.48 10.78 8.23
C THR A 223 9.76 10.11 9.58
N ILE A 224 11.00 9.62 9.79
CA ILE A 224 11.41 9.01 11.05
C ILE A 224 11.24 9.98 12.22
N LYS A 225 11.66 11.24 12.04
CA LYS A 225 11.51 12.29 13.04
C LYS A 225 10.04 12.47 13.44
N ILE A 226 9.16 12.70 12.46
CA ILE A 226 7.74 12.96 12.69
C ILE A 226 7.07 11.77 13.36
N LEU A 227 7.29 10.56 12.87
CA LEU A 227 6.66 9.35 13.42
C LEU A 227 7.16 9.04 14.82
N THR A 228 8.46 9.24 15.09
CA THR A 228 9.03 9.07 16.44
C THR A 228 8.41 10.08 17.42
N SER A 229 8.25 11.35 17.02
CA SER A 229 7.52 12.36 17.81
C SER A 229 6.04 12.01 18.01
N ASN A 230 5.49 11.13 17.16
CA ASN A 230 4.13 10.61 17.27
C ASN A 230 4.06 9.21 17.90
N GLY A 231 5.12 8.78 18.59
CA GLY A 231 5.11 7.57 19.42
C GLY A 231 5.67 6.33 18.76
N ALA A 232 6.00 6.35 17.47
CA ALA A 232 6.54 5.18 16.77
C ALA A 232 7.87 4.70 17.39
N LYS A 233 7.98 3.39 17.63
CA LYS A 233 9.18 2.77 18.21
C LYS A 233 9.84 1.70 17.33
N LYS A 234 9.10 1.09 16.40
CA LYS A 234 9.53 -0.07 15.62
C LYS A 234 9.34 0.22 14.14
N PHE A 235 10.44 0.25 13.39
CA PHE A 235 10.48 0.59 11.98
C PHE A 235 11.11 -0.54 11.17
N LEU A 236 10.47 -0.92 10.07
CA LEU A 236 10.98 -1.88 9.09
C LEU A 236 10.93 -1.23 7.70
N PHE A 237 12.09 -0.93 7.15
CA PHE A 237 12.25 -0.40 5.81
C PHE A 237 12.56 -1.53 4.83
N PHE A 238 11.94 -1.52 3.67
CA PHE A 238 12.28 -2.34 2.53
C PHE A 238 13.10 -1.45 1.60
N ASN A 239 14.31 -1.88 1.28
CA ASN A 239 15.10 -1.20 0.27
C ASN A 239 14.53 -1.49 -1.14
N THR A 240 15.05 -0.83 -2.17
CA THR A 240 14.57 -1.02 -3.54
C THR A 240 14.87 -2.45 -4.03
N PRO A 241 13.94 -3.14 -4.70
CA PRO A 241 14.20 -4.44 -5.32
C PRO A 241 15.14 -4.29 -6.53
N ASN A 242 15.59 -5.40 -7.12
CA ASN A 242 16.43 -5.37 -8.33
C ASN A 242 15.57 -4.95 -9.54
N ALA A 243 15.52 -3.65 -9.82
CA ALA A 243 14.68 -3.08 -10.86
C ALA A 243 15.28 -3.22 -12.26
N GLY A 244 16.59 -3.44 -12.40
CA GLY A 244 17.21 -3.73 -13.68
C GLY A 244 16.78 -5.07 -14.28
N CYS A 245 16.32 -6.00 -13.44
CA CYS A 245 15.65 -7.24 -13.86
C CYS A 245 14.13 -7.10 -14.02
N SER A 246 13.54 -5.91 -13.77
CA SER A 246 12.09 -5.72 -13.89
C SER A 246 11.64 -5.76 -15.35
N THR A 247 10.47 -6.33 -15.57
CA THR A 247 9.88 -6.47 -16.91
C THR A 247 9.70 -5.10 -17.58
N ILE A 248 9.26 -4.08 -16.86
CA ILE A 248 9.11 -2.72 -17.36
C ILE A 248 10.43 -2.12 -17.84
N ALA A 249 11.49 -2.15 -17.02
CA ALA A 249 12.79 -1.58 -17.39
C ALA A 249 13.36 -2.31 -18.61
N MET A 250 13.31 -3.64 -18.60
CA MET A 250 13.79 -4.48 -19.72
C MET A 250 13.03 -4.24 -21.02
N THR A 251 11.73 -3.96 -20.94
CA THR A 251 10.88 -3.72 -22.12
C THR A 251 11.05 -2.31 -22.67
N VAL A 252 10.94 -1.28 -21.82
CA VAL A 252 11.00 0.13 -22.23
C VAL A 252 12.38 0.51 -22.76
N LEU A 253 13.44 -0.03 -22.15
CA LEU A 253 14.81 0.26 -22.54
C LEU A 253 15.35 -0.72 -23.61
N ALA A 254 14.54 -1.68 -24.07
CA ALA A 254 14.97 -2.71 -25.03
C ALA A 254 15.52 -2.12 -26.35
N SER A 255 15.00 -0.98 -26.78
CA SER A 255 15.34 -0.34 -28.05
C SER A 255 16.60 0.53 -27.99
N ILE A 256 17.20 0.74 -26.81
CA ILE A 256 18.40 1.56 -26.66
C ILE A 256 19.64 0.71 -26.98
N PRO A 257 20.36 0.98 -28.08
CA PRO A 257 21.53 0.19 -28.46
C PRO A 257 22.67 0.36 -27.45
N GLY A 258 23.41 -0.71 -27.20
CA GLY A 258 24.63 -0.66 -26.38
C GLY A 258 24.40 -0.63 -24.87
N LEU A 259 23.16 -0.76 -24.38
CA LEU A 259 22.91 -0.94 -22.95
C LEU A 259 23.57 -2.22 -22.43
N GLN A 260 24.40 -2.06 -21.40
CA GLN A 260 25.05 -3.18 -20.73
C GLN A 260 24.02 -4.01 -19.96
N LYS A 261 24.09 -5.32 -20.17
CA LYS A 261 23.32 -6.31 -19.42
C LYS A 261 24.27 -7.24 -18.67
N ASP A 262 23.85 -7.73 -17.51
CA ASP A 262 24.57 -8.78 -16.78
C ASP A 262 24.28 -10.17 -17.38
N ASP A 263 24.85 -11.21 -16.77
CA ASP A 263 24.68 -12.60 -17.23
C ASP A 263 23.23 -13.11 -17.12
N MET A 264 22.40 -12.45 -16.29
CA MET A 264 20.97 -12.71 -16.21
C MET A 264 20.18 -11.90 -17.27
N GLY A 265 20.83 -11.02 -18.03
CA GLY A 265 20.18 -10.14 -19.00
C GLY A 265 19.55 -8.89 -18.39
N CYS A 266 19.82 -8.60 -17.11
CA CYS A 266 19.28 -7.44 -16.41
C CYS A 266 20.09 -6.18 -16.71
N ILE A 267 19.44 -5.02 -16.70
CA ILE A 267 20.05 -3.75 -17.09
C ILE A 267 20.97 -3.25 -15.97
N VAL A 268 22.29 -3.24 -16.24
CA VAL A 268 23.31 -2.99 -15.22
C VAL A 268 23.18 -1.60 -14.60
N PHE A 269 23.00 -0.55 -15.42
CA PHE A 269 22.98 0.82 -14.88
C PHE A 269 21.79 1.07 -13.95
N ILE A 270 20.64 0.40 -14.17
CA ILE A 270 19.48 0.50 -13.26
C ILE A 270 19.83 -0.17 -11.93
N ASN A 271 20.46 -1.35 -11.96
CA ASN A 271 20.91 -2.03 -10.76
C ASN A 271 21.96 -1.22 -9.97
N GLU A 272 22.85 -0.50 -10.65
CA GLU A 272 23.79 0.43 -10.01
C GLU A 272 23.07 1.57 -9.29
N LEU A 273 21.98 2.10 -9.86
CA LEU A 273 21.15 3.13 -9.22
C LEU A 273 20.36 2.60 -8.03
N ASP A 274 19.78 1.40 -8.13
CA ASP A 274 19.13 0.73 -7.01
C ASP A 274 20.12 0.49 -5.86
N GLN A 275 21.33 0.04 -6.18
CA GLN A 275 22.40 -0.15 -5.19
C GLN A 275 22.85 1.17 -4.56
N ALA A 276 22.93 2.26 -5.34
CA ALA A 276 23.23 3.59 -4.82
C ALA A 276 22.14 4.08 -3.85
N TYR A 277 20.86 3.92 -4.22
CA TYR A 277 19.73 4.24 -3.35
C TYR A 277 19.78 3.40 -2.06
N ASN A 278 19.98 2.09 -2.20
CA ASN A 278 20.01 1.15 -1.07
C ASN A 278 21.19 1.43 -0.13
N LYS A 279 22.34 1.84 -0.66
CA LYS A 279 23.47 2.29 0.16
C LYS A 279 23.12 3.57 0.92
N ALA A 280 22.52 4.56 0.26
CA ALA A 280 22.11 5.81 0.90
C ALA A 280 21.05 5.57 1.99
N LEU A 281 20.13 4.63 1.78
CA LEU A 281 19.16 4.21 2.79
C LEU A 281 19.84 3.56 3.99
N ASN A 282 20.79 2.65 3.78
CA ASN A 282 21.57 2.05 4.87
C ASN A 282 22.27 3.13 5.71
N ASP A 283 22.94 4.10 5.07
CA ASP A 283 23.64 5.20 5.76
C ASP A 283 22.65 6.12 6.53
N THR A 284 21.47 6.37 5.95
CA THR A 284 20.39 7.15 6.58
C THR A 284 19.82 6.46 7.81
N ILE A 285 19.56 5.15 7.73
CA ILE A 285 19.05 4.38 8.86
C ILE A 285 20.13 4.17 9.94
N ALA A 286 21.40 4.00 9.55
CA ALA A 286 22.51 4.01 10.50
C ALA A 286 22.55 5.32 11.30
N SER A 287 22.35 6.46 10.63
CA SER A 287 22.23 7.76 11.29
C SER A 287 20.99 7.84 12.20
N ALA A 288 19.83 7.35 11.74
CA ALA A 288 18.61 7.31 12.54
C ALA A 288 18.75 6.49 13.84
N ARG A 289 19.48 5.37 13.79
CA ARG A 289 19.77 4.55 14.97
C ARG A 289 20.54 5.32 16.05
N LEU A 290 21.43 6.22 15.65
CA LEU A 290 22.18 7.10 16.57
C LEU A 290 21.31 8.24 17.10
N LEU A 291 20.52 8.87 16.24
CA LEU A 291 19.68 10.03 16.60
C LEU A 291 18.48 9.68 17.48
N TYR A 292 17.96 8.45 17.38
CA TYR A 292 16.76 8.02 18.09
C TYR A 292 17.04 6.78 18.95
N PRO A 293 17.85 6.90 20.03
CA PRO A 293 18.11 5.78 20.94
C PRO A 293 16.79 5.26 21.53
N GLY A 294 16.71 3.95 21.76
CA GLY A 294 15.49 3.27 22.22
C GLY A 294 14.47 2.93 21.14
N ARG A 295 14.70 3.31 19.87
CA ARG A 295 13.86 2.92 18.73
C ARG A 295 14.54 1.82 17.93
N THR A 296 13.76 0.89 17.40
CA THR A 296 14.25 -0.23 16.59
C THR A 296 14.06 0.11 15.13
N PHE A 297 15.15 0.07 14.38
CA PHE A 297 15.16 0.27 12.93
C PHE A 297 15.80 -0.94 12.28
N SER A 298 15.09 -1.57 11.36
CA SER A 298 15.57 -2.69 10.56
C SER A 298 15.32 -2.39 9.08
N ILE A 299 16.21 -2.90 8.23
CA ILE A 299 16.11 -2.88 6.78
C ILE A 299 15.98 -4.33 6.31
N PHE A 300 14.85 -4.65 5.68
CA PHE A 300 14.71 -5.82 4.85
C PHE A 300 15.40 -5.54 3.50
N ASN A 301 16.44 -6.31 3.20
CA ASN A 301 17.18 -6.22 1.96
C ASN A 301 16.38 -6.88 0.83
N TYR A 302 15.39 -6.15 0.33
CA TYR A 302 14.50 -6.56 -0.74
C TYR A 302 15.27 -6.83 -2.05
N TYR A 303 16.31 -6.05 -2.34
CA TYR A 303 17.20 -6.31 -3.48
C TYR A 303 17.78 -7.73 -3.42
N ALA A 304 18.38 -8.12 -2.29
CA ALA A 304 18.97 -9.43 -2.12
C ALA A 304 17.92 -10.55 -2.11
N ALA A 305 16.77 -10.32 -1.48
CA ALA A 305 15.66 -11.28 -1.49
C ALA A 305 15.10 -11.52 -2.89
N ASN A 306 14.94 -10.46 -3.69
CA ASN A 306 14.50 -10.55 -5.07
C ASN A 306 15.56 -11.26 -5.94
N LEU A 307 16.84 -10.91 -5.79
CA LEU A 307 17.94 -11.57 -6.51
C LEU A 307 18.07 -13.06 -6.18
N GLU A 308 17.85 -13.45 -4.92
CA GLU A 308 17.82 -14.86 -4.48
C GLU A 308 16.75 -15.65 -5.25
N ILE A 309 15.55 -15.09 -5.39
CA ILE A 309 14.45 -15.73 -6.15
C ILE A 309 14.79 -15.79 -7.65
N LEU A 310 15.39 -14.74 -8.21
CA LEU A 310 15.77 -14.71 -9.62
C LEU A 310 16.89 -15.70 -9.95
N THR A 311 17.80 -15.93 -9.00
CA THR A 311 18.94 -16.85 -9.15
C THR A 311 18.52 -18.31 -8.92
N ASN A 312 17.66 -18.54 -7.93
CA ASN A 312 17.23 -19.89 -7.53
C ASN A 312 15.70 -20.10 -7.62
N PRO A 313 15.04 -19.79 -8.75
CA PRO A 313 13.57 -19.71 -8.83
C PRO A 313 12.87 -21.03 -8.49
N SER A 314 13.41 -22.15 -8.95
CA SER A 314 12.83 -23.48 -8.71
C SER A 314 12.78 -23.86 -7.22
N LEU A 315 13.70 -23.35 -6.39
CA LEU A 315 13.69 -23.61 -4.94
C LEU A 315 12.46 -23.00 -4.25
N TYR A 316 11.86 -21.99 -4.87
CA TYR A 316 10.74 -21.24 -4.34
C TYR A 316 9.44 -21.47 -5.14
N GLY A 317 9.44 -22.45 -6.04
CA GLY A 317 8.28 -22.83 -6.85
C GLY A 317 8.05 -21.98 -8.10
N PHE A 318 8.99 -21.10 -8.45
CA PHE A 318 8.93 -20.31 -9.68
C PHE A 318 9.57 -21.06 -10.85
N ASN A 319 9.04 -20.83 -12.04
CA ASN A 319 9.61 -21.38 -13.26
C ASN A 319 10.76 -20.48 -13.74
N PRO A 320 12.01 -21.00 -13.90
CA PRO A 320 13.15 -20.20 -14.33
C PRO A 320 12.90 -19.39 -15.60
N ALA A 321 12.13 -19.94 -16.55
CA ALA A 321 11.84 -19.28 -17.83
C ALA A 321 10.83 -18.13 -17.73
N LEU A 322 10.11 -18.01 -16.60
CA LEU A 322 8.99 -17.07 -16.44
C LEU A 322 9.28 -15.94 -15.44
N THR A 323 10.44 -15.96 -14.78
CA THR A 323 10.81 -14.99 -13.73
C THR A 323 10.77 -13.52 -14.15
N LYS A 324 11.03 -13.22 -15.42
CA LYS A 324 11.05 -11.84 -15.97
C LYS A 324 9.88 -11.55 -16.91
N ARG A 325 9.04 -12.55 -17.18
CA ARG A 325 7.87 -12.41 -18.05
C ARG A 325 6.69 -11.99 -17.19
N ALA A 326 5.90 -11.03 -17.64
CA ALA A 326 4.66 -10.68 -16.96
C ALA A 326 3.63 -11.80 -17.14
N CYS A 327 2.99 -12.24 -16.06
CA CYS A 327 1.89 -13.20 -16.15
C CYS A 327 0.68 -12.59 -16.87
N CYS A 328 0.32 -11.35 -16.57
CA CYS A 328 -0.78 -10.62 -17.14
C CYS A 328 -0.29 -9.41 -17.93
N GLY A 329 -0.60 -9.33 -19.21
CA GLY A 329 -0.17 -8.23 -20.05
C GLY A 329 -0.51 -8.50 -21.50
N ALA A 330 -0.02 -7.66 -22.39
CA ALA A 330 -0.26 -7.81 -23.82
C ALA A 330 1.05 -8.06 -24.58
N PRO A 331 0.96 -8.63 -25.79
CA PRO A 331 2.05 -8.57 -26.76
C PRO A 331 2.50 -7.12 -26.96
N GLY A 332 3.81 -6.90 -27.05
CA GLY A 332 4.42 -5.58 -27.09
C GLY A 332 5.85 -5.62 -27.57
N PHE A 333 6.68 -4.68 -27.11
CA PHE A 333 8.11 -4.67 -27.42
C PHE A 333 8.81 -5.85 -26.73
N GLY A 334 9.28 -6.81 -27.51
CA GLY A 334 10.02 -7.98 -27.00
C GLY A 334 9.13 -9.13 -26.52
N THR A 335 9.69 -10.03 -25.71
CA THR A 335 9.11 -11.35 -25.40
C THR A 335 8.54 -11.47 -23.98
N LEU A 336 8.58 -10.39 -23.20
CA LEU A 336 8.26 -10.41 -21.77
C LEU A 336 6.78 -10.22 -21.45
N ASN A 337 5.90 -10.27 -22.46
CA ASN A 337 4.44 -10.14 -22.31
C ASN A 337 4.00 -8.84 -21.61
N PHE A 338 4.69 -7.74 -21.89
CA PHE A 338 4.37 -6.44 -21.33
C PHE A 338 4.30 -5.38 -22.44
N ASN A 339 3.26 -4.57 -22.37
CA ASN A 339 3.03 -3.45 -23.27
C ASN A 339 2.49 -2.28 -22.44
N PRO A 340 3.22 -1.15 -22.32
CA PRO A 340 2.77 -0.02 -21.49
C PRO A 340 1.50 0.65 -22.03
N LEU A 341 1.12 0.40 -23.30
CA LEU A 341 -0.11 0.93 -23.91
C LEU A 341 -1.33 0.02 -23.71
N VAL A 342 -1.11 -1.25 -23.37
CA VAL A 342 -2.18 -2.24 -23.14
C VAL A 342 -1.83 -3.04 -21.88
N THR A 343 -2.11 -2.42 -20.72
CA THR A 343 -1.81 -2.99 -19.41
C THR A 343 -2.80 -4.11 -19.03
N CYS A 344 -2.44 -4.90 -18.03
CA CYS A 344 -3.25 -6.00 -17.53
C CYS A 344 -4.71 -5.59 -17.25
N GLY A 345 -5.67 -6.41 -17.69
CA GLY A 345 -7.10 -6.15 -17.49
C GLY A 345 -7.72 -5.22 -18.54
N ASN A 346 -6.93 -4.60 -19.42
CA ASN A 346 -7.44 -3.90 -20.60
C ASN A 346 -7.74 -4.85 -21.77
N PRO A 347 -8.68 -4.51 -22.67
CA PRO A 347 -8.87 -5.25 -23.91
C PRO A 347 -7.56 -5.41 -24.69
N GLY A 348 -7.26 -6.65 -25.10
CA GLY A 348 -6.00 -7.00 -25.78
C GLY A 348 -4.89 -7.53 -24.86
N SER A 349 -5.07 -7.44 -23.54
CA SER A 349 -4.23 -8.14 -22.56
C SER A 349 -4.73 -9.58 -22.31
N ASN A 350 -3.83 -10.46 -21.90
CA ASN A 350 -4.09 -11.83 -21.51
C ASN A 350 -3.36 -12.17 -20.22
N LYS A 351 -3.93 -13.07 -19.42
CA LYS A 351 -3.28 -13.64 -18.24
C LYS A 351 -2.66 -15.00 -18.52
N CYS A 352 -1.64 -15.35 -17.76
CA CYS A 352 -1.04 -16.67 -17.77
C CYS A 352 -1.97 -17.70 -17.11
N ALA A 353 -1.73 -19.00 -17.39
CA ALA A 353 -2.54 -20.08 -16.85
C ALA A 353 -2.29 -20.32 -15.35
N ASN A 354 -1.03 -20.20 -14.90
CA ASN A 354 -0.63 -20.46 -13.52
C ASN A 354 0.23 -19.32 -12.96
N PRO A 355 -0.36 -18.33 -12.25
CA PRO A 355 0.38 -17.23 -11.65
C PRO A 355 1.39 -17.64 -10.56
N GLU A 356 1.30 -18.86 -10.00
CA GLU A 356 2.21 -19.34 -8.96
C GLU A 356 3.63 -19.63 -9.48
N GLU A 357 3.80 -19.81 -10.79
CA GLU A 357 5.10 -20.03 -11.42
C GLU A 357 5.81 -18.72 -11.81
N TYR A 358 5.11 -17.59 -11.71
CA TYR A 358 5.60 -16.28 -12.16
C TYR A 358 6.03 -15.42 -10.97
N VAL A 359 7.10 -14.65 -11.16
CA VAL A 359 7.52 -13.63 -10.20
C VAL A 359 6.80 -12.30 -10.48
N ASN A 360 6.71 -11.92 -11.76
CA ASN A 360 6.11 -10.67 -12.20
C ASN A 360 4.63 -10.84 -12.60
N TRP A 361 3.77 -9.99 -12.07
CA TRP A 361 2.34 -10.02 -12.35
C TRP A 361 2.00 -9.27 -13.63
N ASP A 362 2.25 -7.96 -13.71
CA ASP A 362 1.69 -7.08 -14.75
C ASP A 362 2.70 -6.23 -15.53
N GLY A 363 3.98 -6.56 -15.37
CA GLY A 363 5.12 -5.82 -15.94
C GLY A 363 5.80 -4.89 -14.95
N VAL A 364 5.11 -4.49 -13.88
CA VAL A 364 5.64 -3.60 -12.84
C VAL A 364 5.64 -4.28 -11.48
N HIS A 365 4.53 -4.93 -11.14
CA HIS A 365 4.30 -5.48 -9.81
C HIS A 365 4.56 -6.99 -9.76
N PHE A 366 4.62 -7.55 -8.55
CA PHE A 366 4.91 -8.96 -8.33
C PHE A 366 3.64 -9.78 -8.08
N THR A 367 3.75 -11.10 -8.19
CA THR A 367 2.64 -12.02 -7.95
C THR A 367 2.36 -12.25 -6.46
N ASP A 368 1.15 -12.74 -6.13
CA ASP A 368 0.77 -13.18 -4.79
C ASP A 368 1.78 -14.22 -4.24
N ALA A 369 2.27 -15.10 -5.12
CA ALA A 369 3.27 -16.11 -4.78
C ALA A 369 4.62 -15.50 -4.38
N PHE A 370 5.07 -14.47 -5.08
CA PHE A 370 6.27 -13.73 -4.73
C PHE A 370 6.11 -12.99 -3.40
N TYR A 371 5.03 -12.22 -3.23
CA TYR A 371 4.79 -11.49 -1.98
C TYR A 371 4.66 -12.40 -0.76
N ARG A 372 4.12 -13.61 -0.93
CA ARG A 372 4.10 -14.64 0.12
C ARG A 372 5.49 -15.00 0.62
N GLN A 373 6.44 -15.19 -0.30
CA GLN A 373 7.82 -15.53 0.05
C GLN A 373 8.54 -14.36 0.72
N ILE A 374 8.34 -13.14 0.21
CA ILE A 374 8.90 -11.91 0.79
C ILE A 374 8.38 -11.67 2.19
N ALA A 375 7.06 -11.79 2.41
CA ALA A 375 6.47 -11.62 3.72
C ALA A 375 6.98 -12.67 4.71
N SER A 376 7.20 -13.92 4.26
CA SER A 376 7.78 -14.96 5.10
C SER A 376 9.18 -14.61 5.59
N TRP A 377 10.05 -14.14 4.70
CA TRP A 377 11.41 -13.74 5.07
C TRP A 377 11.46 -12.49 5.93
N ALA A 378 10.63 -11.49 5.64
CA ALA A 378 10.54 -10.29 6.44
C ALA A 378 10.08 -10.59 7.88
N LEU A 379 9.08 -11.46 8.06
CA LEU A 379 8.61 -11.85 9.40
C LEU A 379 9.62 -12.74 10.14
N SER A 380 10.35 -13.62 9.44
CA SER A 380 11.37 -14.46 10.06
C SER A 380 12.69 -13.72 10.34
N GLY A 381 12.84 -12.50 9.83
CA GLY A 381 14.08 -11.74 9.87
C GLY A 381 15.16 -12.21 8.87
N LYS A 382 14.82 -13.06 7.90
CA LYS A 382 15.76 -13.42 6.83
C LYS A 382 15.94 -12.22 5.90
N PHE A 383 17.16 -11.99 5.42
CA PHE A 383 17.56 -10.79 4.67
C PHE A 383 17.38 -9.47 5.42
N THR A 384 17.19 -9.49 6.74
CA THR A 384 16.94 -8.28 7.53
C THR A 384 18.16 -7.95 8.39
N ASP A 385 18.59 -6.68 8.40
CA ASP A 385 19.63 -6.22 9.31
C ASP A 385 19.05 -5.93 10.72
N ASN A 386 19.83 -6.19 11.77
CA ASN A 386 19.34 -6.20 13.16
C ASN A 386 17.98 -6.92 13.28
N PRO A 387 17.90 -8.20 12.86
CA PRO A 387 16.62 -8.85 12.64
C PRO A 387 15.86 -9.08 13.94
N VAL A 388 14.57 -8.74 13.92
CA VAL A 388 13.60 -9.24 14.90
C VAL A 388 12.87 -10.41 14.25
N ASN A 389 13.07 -11.62 14.78
CA ASN A 389 12.32 -12.77 14.31
C ASN A 389 10.91 -12.75 14.91
N TYR A 390 9.96 -12.11 14.22
CA TYR A 390 8.57 -12.02 14.66
C TYR A 390 7.88 -13.39 14.69
N THR A 391 8.34 -14.37 13.91
CA THR A 391 7.74 -15.71 13.89
C THR A 391 7.92 -16.42 15.21
N SER A 392 9.13 -16.39 15.77
CA SER A 392 9.40 -16.95 17.10
C SER A 392 8.88 -16.05 18.21
N LEU A 393 9.09 -14.73 18.10
CA LEU A 393 8.67 -13.76 19.11
C LEU A 393 7.15 -13.79 19.35
N CYS A 394 6.37 -13.90 18.27
CA CYS A 394 4.91 -13.82 18.29
C CYS A 394 4.22 -15.16 18.10
N LYS A 395 4.98 -16.25 18.06
CA LYS A 395 4.48 -17.62 17.89
C LYS A 395 3.57 -17.72 16.65
N LEU A 396 4.00 -17.11 15.55
CA LEU A 396 3.24 -17.08 14.31
C LEU A 396 3.29 -18.46 13.65
N ASP A 397 2.15 -18.94 13.14
CA ASP A 397 2.10 -20.17 12.34
C ASP A 397 1.87 -19.79 10.88
N PHE A 398 2.93 -19.92 10.07
CA PHE A 398 2.90 -19.63 8.64
C PHE A 398 1.78 -20.36 7.90
N ARG A 399 1.36 -21.55 8.33
CA ARG A 399 0.28 -22.31 7.66
C ARG A 399 -1.07 -21.60 7.70
N ASN A 400 -1.27 -20.70 8.67
CA ASN A 400 -2.52 -19.96 8.84
C ASN A 400 -2.65 -18.72 7.94
N PHE A 401 -1.60 -18.37 7.19
CA PHE A 401 -1.62 -17.23 6.26
C PHE A 401 -0.84 -17.47 4.96
N ALA A 402 -0.21 -18.64 4.81
CA ALA A 402 0.46 -19.08 3.59
C ALA A 402 -0.54 -19.62 2.53
N LYS A 403 -0.08 -20.53 1.67
CA LYS A 403 -0.77 -21.01 0.45
C LYS A 403 -2.14 -21.66 0.72
N SER A 404 -2.36 -22.26 1.88
CA SER A 404 -3.60 -22.96 2.25
C SER A 404 -4.76 -22.04 2.63
N SER A 405 -4.50 -20.75 2.90
CA SER A 405 -5.53 -19.81 3.32
C SER A 405 -6.29 -19.24 2.11
N THR A 406 -7.61 -19.42 2.10
CA THR A 406 -8.51 -18.81 1.11
C THR A 406 -9.22 -17.61 1.72
N TYR A 407 -9.70 -16.67 0.90
CA TYR A 407 -10.49 -15.56 1.42
C TYR A 407 -11.69 -16.05 2.24
N ASN A 408 -12.40 -17.07 1.78
CA ASN A 408 -13.53 -17.66 2.52
C ASN A 408 -13.11 -18.40 3.79
N SER A 409 -11.90 -18.96 3.90
CA SER A 409 -11.46 -19.56 5.16
C SER A 409 -11.05 -18.50 6.19
N VAL A 410 -10.55 -17.35 5.74
CA VAL A 410 -10.20 -16.22 6.62
C VAL A 410 -11.45 -15.42 7.00
N TYR A 411 -12.36 -15.25 6.04
CA TYR A 411 -13.63 -14.54 6.15
C TYR A 411 -14.79 -15.51 5.83
N PRO A 412 -15.05 -16.52 6.69
CA PRO A 412 -16.09 -17.53 6.49
C PRO A 412 -17.49 -16.93 6.39
N GLN A 413 -17.64 -15.72 6.91
CA GLN A 413 -18.78 -14.86 6.68
C GLN A 413 -18.23 -13.57 6.06
N SER A 414 -18.19 -13.48 4.72
CA SER A 414 -18.45 -12.18 4.11
C SER A 414 -19.69 -11.63 4.82
N CYS A 415 -19.73 -10.37 5.23
CA CYS A 415 -20.97 -9.73 5.68
C CYS A 415 -22.03 -9.89 4.57
N ARG A 416 -22.67 -11.05 4.49
CA ARG A 416 -24.04 -11.18 4.07
C ARG A 416 -24.77 -10.48 5.19
N VAL A 417 -24.79 -9.16 5.09
CA VAL A 417 -26.00 -8.45 5.43
C VAL A 417 -27.02 -8.99 4.45
N THR A 418 -27.54 -10.19 4.72
CA THR A 418 -28.92 -10.45 4.35
C THR A 418 -29.64 -9.30 5.03
N PHE A 419 -30.12 -8.36 4.24
CA PHE A 419 -31.26 -7.55 4.63
C PHE A 419 -32.42 -8.54 4.80
N THR A 420 -32.39 -9.36 5.85
CA THR A 420 -33.45 -10.32 6.17
C THR A 420 -34.73 -9.59 6.53
N ASN A 421 -34.67 -8.28 6.72
CA ASN A 421 -35.81 -7.43 7.00
C ASN A 421 -35.90 -6.25 6.00
N TYR A 422 -35.70 -6.48 4.70
CA TYR A 422 -36.42 -5.61 3.76
C TYR A 422 -37.89 -6.00 3.88
N LYS A 423 -38.64 -5.28 4.71
CA LYS A 423 -40.06 -5.54 4.90
C LYS A 423 -40.76 -5.08 3.63
N TYR A 424 -41.20 -6.04 2.82
CA TYR A 424 -42.01 -5.75 1.65
C TYR A 424 -43.35 -5.18 2.10
N GLY A 425 -43.94 -4.31 1.28
CA GLY A 425 -45.26 -3.73 1.57
C GLY A 425 -46.34 -4.79 1.83
N SER A 426 -46.13 -6.04 1.37
CA SER A 426 -47.05 -7.16 1.58
C SER A 426 -47.22 -7.55 3.04
N GLU A 427 -46.22 -7.27 3.89
CA GLU A 427 -46.33 -7.48 5.34
C GLU A 427 -47.25 -6.46 6.05
N TYR A 428 -47.68 -5.44 5.31
CA TYR A 428 -48.45 -4.31 5.81
C TYR A 428 -49.82 -4.15 5.17
N VAL A 429 -50.28 -5.14 4.40
CA VAL A 429 -51.66 -5.19 3.90
C VAL A 429 -52.63 -5.05 5.09
N ASP A 430 -53.63 -4.18 4.93
CA ASP A 430 -54.63 -3.80 5.94
C ASP A 430 -54.10 -3.08 7.19
N LYS A 431 -52.84 -2.60 7.18
CA LYS A 431 -52.26 -1.79 8.27
C LYS A 431 -52.14 -0.32 7.86
N ARG A 432 -52.19 0.58 8.85
CA ARG A 432 -51.72 1.96 8.69
C ARG A 432 -50.22 1.98 8.96
N VAL A 433 -49.44 2.51 8.03
CA VAL A 433 -47.97 2.53 8.10
C VAL A 433 -47.49 3.97 8.03
N LEU A 434 -46.79 4.42 9.08
CA LEU A 434 -46.05 5.68 9.04
C LEU A 434 -44.62 5.37 8.59
N VAL A 435 -44.23 5.86 7.41
CA VAL A 435 -42.87 5.77 6.89
C VAL A 435 -42.17 7.09 7.19
N VAL A 436 -41.15 7.04 8.05
CA VAL A 436 -40.32 8.19 8.41
C VAL A 436 -38.96 8.02 7.74
N GLY A 437 -38.65 8.85 6.74
CA GLY A 437 -37.43 8.72 5.95
C GLY A 437 -36.93 10.05 5.40
N CYS A 438 -35.65 10.09 5.05
CA CYS A 438 -35.00 11.20 4.36
C CYS A 438 -34.54 10.71 2.98
N GLY A 439 -34.95 11.39 1.90
CA GLY A 439 -34.51 11.10 0.53
C GLY A 439 -35.11 9.83 -0.08
N ASN A 440 -34.37 9.23 -1.02
CA ASN A 440 -34.83 8.15 -1.91
C ASN A 440 -35.37 6.93 -1.16
N SER A 441 -34.82 6.61 0.03
CA SER A 441 -35.22 5.43 0.79
C SER A 441 -36.65 5.51 1.35
N GLY A 442 -37.16 6.71 1.68
CA GLY A 442 -38.57 6.86 2.07
C GLY A 442 -39.52 6.73 0.87
N MET A 443 -39.07 7.21 -0.29
CA MET A 443 -39.84 7.17 -1.54
C MET A 443 -39.98 5.74 -2.09
N GLU A 444 -38.92 4.94 -2.04
CA GLU A 444 -38.96 3.54 -2.48
C GLU A 444 -39.94 2.70 -1.64
N ILE A 445 -39.99 2.91 -0.32
CA ILE A 445 -40.91 2.22 0.58
C ILE A 445 -42.36 2.66 0.32
N ALA A 446 -42.60 3.96 0.10
CA ALA A 446 -43.93 4.47 -0.23
C ALA A 446 -44.44 3.93 -1.58
N LEU A 447 -43.55 3.81 -2.57
CA LEU A 447 -43.87 3.22 -3.88
C LEU A 447 -44.21 1.73 -3.77
N ASP A 448 -43.43 0.97 -2.98
CA ASP A 448 -43.69 -0.45 -2.75
C ASP A 448 -45.06 -0.69 -2.06
N LEU A 449 -45.42 0.15 -1.08
CA LEU A 449 -46.73 0.11 -0.44
C LEU A 449 -47.87 0.50 -1.41
N ALA A 450 -47.65 1.51 -2.27
CA ALA A 450 -48.64 1.95 -3.25
C ALA A 450 -48.95 0.87 -4.31
N ASN A 451 -47.94 0.09 -4.72
CA ASN A 451 -48.12 -1.06 -5.61
C ASN A 451 -49.03 -2.15 -4.99
N LEU A 452 -49.29 -2.08 -3.69
CA LEU A 452 -50.19 -2.97 -2.94
C LEU A 452 -51.46 -2.25 -2.47
N ASN A 453 -51.90 -1.24 -3.23
CA ASN A 453 -53.11 -0.45 -3.00
C ASN A 453 -53.12 0.42 -1.74
N ALA A 454 -51.97 0.62 -1.07
CA ALA A 454 -51.87 1.68 -0.08
C ALA A 454 -52.07 3.05 -0.75
N LYS A 455 -52.67 4.00 -0.04
CA LYS A 455 -52.87 5.38 -0.49
C LYS A 455 -51.96 6.31 0.32
N PRO A 456 -50.66 6.36 0.01
CA PRO A 456 -49.72 7.13 0.82
C PRO A 456 -50.05 8.62 0.76
N LYS A 457 -50.04 9.29 1.90
CA LYS A 457 -50.11 10.74 2.01
C LYS A 457 -48.74 11.27 2.40
N VAL A 458 -48.18 12.14 1.59
CA VAL A 458 -46.90 12.79 1.89
C VAL A 458 -47.18 14.07 2.67
N ASP A 459 -46.62 14.17 3.87
CA ASP A 459 -46.60 15.39 4.67
C ASP A 459 -45.16 15.95 4.66
N CYS A 460 -44.94 16.86 3.72
CA CYS A 460 -43.70 17.63 3.66
C CYS A 460 -43.79 18.73 4.71
N GLY A 461 -42.90 18.71 5.70
CA GLY A 461 -42.76 19.82 6.65
C GLY A 461 -42.64 21.17 5.91
N PRO A 462 -43.03 22.29 6.54
CA PRO A 462 -43.49 23.50 5.86
C PRO A 462 -42.42 24.09 4.94
N CYS A 463 -42.56 23.85 3.62
CA CYS A 463 -42.02 24.65 2.52
C CYS A 463 -42.79 24.34 1.21
N THR A 464 -43.48 25.36 0.72
CA THR A 464 -44.03 25.56 -0.65
C THR A 464 -45.13 24.61 -1.17
N PHE A 465 -46.31 25.19 -1.36
CA PHE A 465 -47.51 24.61 -1.96
C PHE A 465 -47.27 24.03 -3.36
N PHE A 466 -47.61 22.75 -3.55
CA PHE A 466 -48.13 22.23 -4.82
C PHE A 466 -49.46 21.53 -4.53
N HIS A 467 -50.56 22.07 -5.06
CA HIS A 467 -51.84 21.38 -5.11
C HIS A 467 -51.90 20.59 -6.42
N GLY A 468 -51.89 19.26 -6.33
CA GLY A 468 -52.12 18.35 -7.46
C GLY A 468 -52.35 16.92 -6.97
N THR A 469 -53.26 16.20 -7.63
CA THR A 469 -53.48 14.77 -7.42
C THR A 469 -52.37 13.94 -8.06
N LEU A 470 -51.91 12.89 -7.37
CA LEU A 470 -50.78 12.00 -7.73
C LEU A 470 -50.85 11.38 -9.14
N SER A 471 -52.00 11.43 -9.82
CA SER A 471 -52.19 10.91 -11.18
C SER A 471 -51.68 11.84 -12.30
N GLU A 472 -51.26 13.07 -12.00
CA GLU A 472 -50.92 14.08 -13.03
C GLU A 472 -49.44 14.52 -13.06
N LEU A 473 -48.56 13.97 -12.23
CA LEU A 473 -47.16 14.39 -12.16
C LEU A 473 -46.20 13.34 -12.74
N GLN A 474 -45.52 13.68 -13.83
CA GLN A 474 -44.52 12.81 -14.46
C GLN A 474 -43.28 12.59 -13.57
N PRO A 475 -42.53 11.47 -13.77
CA PRO A 475 -41.48 11.00 -12.84
C PRO A 475 -40.28 11.94 -12.62
N SER A 476 -40.17 13.05 -13.35
CA SER A 476 -38.96 13.87 -13.43
C SER A 476 -38.93 15.13 -12.54
N TRP A 477 -39.95 15.39 -11.71
CA TRP A 477 -40.09 16.68 -11.00
C TRP A 477 -40.23 16.60 -9.47
N TRP A 478 -39.50 15.72 -8.80
CA TRP A 478 -39.49 15.68 -7.32
C TRP A 478 -38.12 16.09 -6.76
N LEU A 479 -37.91 17.41 -6.62
CA LEU A 479 -36.79 17.98 -5.86
C LEU A 479 -37.29 18.39 -4.48
N CYS A 480 -37.13 17.51 -3.48
CA CYS A 480 -37.23 17.89 -2.07
C CYS A 480 -35.84 18.33 -1.58
N ASP A 481 -35.77 19.48 -0.90
CA ASP A 481 -34.55 19.98 -0.26
C ASP A 481 -34.04 18.94 0.76
N PHE A 482 -32.82 18.42 0.54
CA PHE A 482 -32.18 17.29 1.25
C PHE A 482 -31.87 17.54 2.74
N ARG A 483 -32.42 18.61 3.35
CA ARG A 483 -32.06 19.07 4.69
C ARG A 483 -33.12 18.82 5.78
N LYS A 484 -34.29 18.26 5.46
CA LYS A 484 -35.33 17.96 6.46
C LYS A 484 -36.04 16.62 6.21
N PRO A 485 -36.44 15.88 7.25
CA PRO A 485 -37.19 14.63 7.10
C PRO A 485 -38.58 14.90 6.50
N CYS A 486 -38.99 14.05 5.55
CA CYS A 486 -40.36 14.04 5.02
C CYS A 486 -41.13 12.91 5.71
N LEU A 487 -42.39 13.16 6.08
CA LEU A 487 -43.27 12.16 6.68
C LEU A 487 -44.18 11.59 5.60
N PHE A 488 -44.33 10.28 5.54
CA PHE A 488 -45.23 9.59 4.62
C PHE A 488 -46.19 8.75 5.47
N GLY A 489 -47.50 8.98 5.38
CA GLY A 489 -48.53 8.36 6.24
C GLY A 489 -49.64 7.65 5.50
#